data_AF-A0A1T5CFR7-F1
#
_entry.id   AF-A0A1T5CFR7-F1
#
_cell.length_a   1.000
_cell.length_b   1.000
_cell.length_c   1.000
_cell.angle_alpha   90.00
_cell.angle_beta   90.00
_cell.angle_gamma   90.00
#
_symmetry.space_group_name_H-M   'P 1'
#
loop_
_entity.id
_entity.type
_entity.pdbx_description
1 polymer ?
#
loop_
_entity_poly.entity_id
_entity_poly.type
_entity_poly.pdbx_seq_one_letter_code
_entity_poly.pdbx_strand_id
1 'polypeptide(L)'
;MRSLFLVFLGLAFIFISFGCSDDKDSKSLPVVAALEVGNISNSSATVLGQIISTGGSSVISYGVYLDVNPSPDIDNSYIEGSEISPDGLFSVEITSLQSGTEYFVRAFAINEIGIAYSDDVSFITDKSPTSKILVEDVTDVSYASARVIAAVKVNEGFDLEEYGIVWDLDTTPDLESNRVEGEAIDQEGSFVVDLSDLESGKTYYVRVYAIIDAEVIYGEEYSFSTLETEVAKIGQSEIIEVAANSVKIRALIEDDMGTSVISRGVCWNTTGMPEIDDSFVEDEDDGVGEFVTTVSGLNSSTTYYFRAFAINSTGVSYGEEMEIETDAAELARVFAGGIESQTGITANYLGRVPNDGGSPVTSRGVSWSKEPNPTIENNHIIEGEGTGTYRTRIEWLEPNTKYYVRGFAINGEGIAYGSEITFTTNKANVTYTLHRSANPTADELDAYDRITIAMDEALYYYNKYTAFEKHLNVYYNPDVPTADGNFNGTIRFGNKNTMQKVTAMHEIAHTVGVGTTNHWRSNLIVGGVYQGANATSMLRYLTGNATARINGDAAHFWPYGLNFYHEYSSEQDLINHCKIVYSMTLDGLGNW
;
A
#
# COMPACT_ATOMS: atom_id res chain seq x y z
N MET A 1 37.51 -41.45 -57.73
CA MET A 1 38.36 -42.68 -57.69
C MET A 1 38.33 -43.31 -59.08
N ARG A 2 39.50 -43.34 -59.77
CA ARG A 2 39.85 -44.04 -61.04
C ARG A 2 38.75 -44.38 -62.07
N SER A 3 38.87 -43.83 -63.29
CA SER A 3 39.09 -44.67 -64.48
C SER A 3 39.60 -43.84 -65.67
N LEU A 4 40.81 -44.20 -66.08
CA LEU A 4 41.54 -43.79 -67.25
C LEU A 4 40.94 -44.48 -68.48
N PHE A 5 40.62 -43.76 -69.56
CA PHE A 5 40.46 -44.36 -70.88
C PHE A 5 41.19 -43.52 -71.93
N LEU A 6 42.43 -43.93 -72.22
CA LEU A 6 43.15 -43.59 -73.44
C LEU A 6 42.50 -44.33 -74.61
N VAL A 7 42.21 -43.63 -75.71
CA VAL A 7 42.17 -44.24 -77.05
C VAL A 7 43.01 -43.40 -77.99
N PHE A 8 44.06 -44.01 -78.52
CA PHE A 8 45.03 -43.45 -79.46
C PHE A 8 44.57 -43.69 -80.92
N LEU A 9 44.68 -42.64 -81.73
CA LEU A 9 45.10 -42.55 -83.14
C LEU A 9 44.66 -43.62 -84.18
N GLY A 10 44.08 -43.11 -85.28
CA GLY A 10 44.02 -43.79 -86.57
C GLY A 10 44.22 -42.80 -87.72
N LEU A 11 45.47 -42.43 -88.00
CA LEU A 11 45.87 -41.70 -89.21
C LEU A 11 45.86 -42.65 -90.41
N ALA A 12 45.13 -42.29 -91.47
CA ALA A 12 45.29 -42.90 -92.79
C ALA A 12 45.45 -41.78 -93.84
N PHE A 13 46.69 -41.60 -94.29
CA PHE A 13 47.07 -40.81 -95.45
C PHE A 13 46.61 -41.51 -96.74
N ILE A 14 45.99 -40.77 -97.66
CA ILE A 14 45.95 -41.11 -99.09
C ILE A 14 46.49 -39.89 -99.86
N PHE A 15 47.65 -40.08 -100.49
CA PHE A 15 48.28 -39.17 -101.46
C PHE A 15 48.10 -39.75 -102.87
N ILE A 16 47.49 -39.02 -103.82
CA ILE A 16 47.74 -39.09 -105.28
C ILE A 16 47.37 -37.70 -105.87
N SER A 17 48.33 -36.78 -106.02
CA SER A 17 49.11 -36.42 -107.23
C SER A 17 48.72 -35.05 -107.80
N PHE A 18 49.74 -34.19 -107.93
CA PHE A 18 49.66 -32.84 -108.49
C PHE A 18 49.29 -32.81 -109.97
N GLY A 19 48.33 -31.96 -110.32
CA GLY A 19 48.17 -31.38 -111.65
C GLY A 19 48.19 -29.86 -111.51
N CYS A 20 49.28 -29.23 -111.97
CA CYS A 20 49.39 -27.77 -112.07
C CYS A 20 48.48 -27.23 -113.18
N SER A 21 47.56 -26.34 -112.80
CA SER A 21 47.13 -25.20 -113.61
C SER A 21 46.85 -24.05 -112.64
N ASP A 22 47.28 -22.84 -112.98
CA ASP A 22 47.17 -21.61 -112.17
C ASP A 22 45.80 -21.47 -111.46
N ASP A 23 45.74 -21.78 -110.17
CA ASP A 23 44.62 -21.42 -109.30
C ASP A 23 45.04 -20.23 -108.45
N LYS A 24 44.31 -19.13 -108.60
CA LYS A 24 44.33 -17.99 -107.68
C LYS A 24 44.20 -18.51 -106.25
N ASP A 25 45.03 -18.05 -105.31
CA ASP A 25 44.88 -18.31 -103.87
C ASP A 25 43.40 -18.19 -103.47
N SER A 26 42.72 -19.34 -103.30
CA SER A 26 41.32 -19.36 -102.94
C SER A 26 41.25 -19.27 -101.42
N LYS A 27 41.07 -18.05 -100.92
CA LYS A 27 40.76 -17.83 -99.51
C LYS A 27 39.46 -18.54 -99.16
N SER A 28 39.45 -19.24 -98.03
CA SER A 28 38.27 -19.95 -97.50
C SER A 28 37.87 -19.40 -96.15
N LEU A 29 36.71 -19.83 -95.63
CA LEU A 29 36.35 -19.60 -94.24
C LEU A 29 37.41 -20.21 -93.30
N PRO A 30 37.54 -19.69 -92.06
CA PRO A 30 38.35 -20.33 -91.03
C PRO A 30 37.84 -21.76 -90.74
N VAL A 31 38.68 -22.56 -90.08
CA VAL A 31 38.29 -23.87 -89.54
C VAL A 31 38.45 -23.81 -88.03
N VAL A 32 37.38 -24.07 -87.30
CA VAL A 32 37.32 -24.01 -85.84
C VAL A 32 37.04 -25.42 -85.30
N ALA A 33 37.78 -25.84 -84.28
CA ALA A 33 37.64 -27.16 -83.67
C ALA A 33 36.56 -27.21 -82.59
N ALA A 34 36.21 -28.42 -82.18
CA ALA A 34 35.33 -28.68 -81.04
C ALA A 34 35.84 -28.04 -79.73
N LEU A 35 34.89 -27.65 -78.88
CA LEU A 35 35.14 -26.99 -77.60
C LEU A 35 35.40 -28.00 -76.47
N GLU A 36 36.18 -27.60 -75.47
CA GLU A 36 36.17 -28.23 -74.14
C GLU A 36 35.59 -27.27 -73.11
N VAL A 37 34.71 -27.76 -72.23
CA VAL A 37 34.13 -26.96 -71.13
C VAL A 37 34.61 -27.51 -69.79
N GLY A 38 35.07 -26.63 -68.90
CA GLY A 38 35.56 -26.96 -67.56
C GLY A 38 35.34 -25.83 -66.56
N ASN A 39 35.73 -26.03 -65.30
CA ASN A 39 35.50 -25.08 -64.20
C ASN A 39 34.05 -24.58 -64.13
N ILE A 40 33.11 -25.50 -64.31
CA ILE A 40 31.68 -25.20 -64.23
C ILE A 40 31.36 -24.96 -62.75
N SER A 41 30.66 -23.87 -62.47
CA SER A 41 30.05 -23.55 -61.19
C SER A 41 28.55 -23.35 -61.37
N ASN A 42 27.85 -22.92 -60.31
CA ASN A 42 26.43 -22.58 -60.40
C ASN A 42 26.14 -21.33 -61.22
N SER A 43 27.16 -20.54 -61.59
CA SER A 43 27.00 -19.25 -62.27
C SER A 43 28.10 -18.94 -63.29
N SER A 44 29.04 -19.86 -63.52
CA SER A 44 30.12 -19.66 -64.47
C SER A 44 30.61 -20.96 -65.12
N ALA A 45 31.31 -20.84 -66.23
CA ALA A 45 32.05 -21.93 -66.87
C ALA A 45 33.22 -21.37 -67.70
N THR A 46 34.25 -22.18 -67.92
CA THR A 46 35.35 -21.86 -68.84
C THR A 46 35.23 -22.72 -70.10
N VAL A 47 35.29 -22.09 -71.27
CA VAL A 47 35.23 -22.73 -72.59
C VAL A 47 36.58 -22.56 -73.30
N LEU A 48 37.14 -23.65 -73.81
CA LEU A 48 38.37 -23.67 -74.59
C LEU A 48 38.06 -23.94 -76.06
N GLY A 49 38.51 -23.07 -76.96
CA GLY A 49 38.33 -23.19 -78.40
C GLY A 49 39.65 -23.20 -79.17
N GLN A 50 39.64 -23.72 -80.40
CA GLN A 50 40.83 -23.74 -81.26
C GLN A 50 40.50 -23.34 -82.70
N ILE A 51 41.29 -22.44 -83.29
CA ILE A 51 41.28 -22.16 -84.73
C ILE A 51 42.32 -23.06 -85.41
N ILE A 52 41.87 -24.09 -86.12
CA ILE A 52 42.73 -25.08 -86.80
C ILE A 52 43.38 -24.47 -88.03
N SER A 53 42.67 -23.60 -88.74
CA SER A 53 43.17 -22.91 -89.94
C SER A 53 42.45 -21.58 -90.11
N THR A 54 43.16 -20.57 -90.59
CA THR A 54 42.57 -19.24 -90.86
C THR A 54 41.99 -19.12 -92.26
N GLY A 55 42.11 -20.17 -93.09
CA GLY A 55 41.63 -20.18 -94.47
C GLY A 55 42.44 -19.28 -95.42
N GLY A 56 43.68 -18.93 -95.06
CA GLY A 56 44.56 -18.09 -95.88
C GLY A 56 44.31 -16.57 -95.76
N SER A 57 43.46 -16.13 -94.82
CA SER A 57 43.29 -14.71 -94.43
C SER A 57 43.41 -14.54 -92.91
N SER A 58 43.62 -13.30 -92.44
CA SER A 58 43.69 -13.00 -91.01
C SER A 58 42.33 -13.17 -90.35
N VAL A 59 42.31 -13.76 -89.15
CA VAL A 59 41.11 -13.80 -88.31
C VAL A 59 40.90 -12.42 -87.69
N ILE A 60 39.68 -11.89 -87.85
CA ILE A 60 39.28 -10.54 -87.47
C ILE A 60 38.58 -10.54 -86.11
N SER A 61 37.86 -11.61 -85.79
CA SER A 61 37.17 -11.81 -84.51
C SER A 61 36.96 -13.30 -84.26
N TYR A 62 36.98 -13.71 -83.00
CA TYR A 62 36.79 -15.09 -82.58
C TYR A 62 36.33 -15.11 -81.11
N GLY A 63 35.69 -16.20 -80.71
CA GLY A 63 35.11 -16.32 -79.38
C GLY A 63 34.09 -17.44 -79.36
N VAL A 64 33.07 -17.32 -78.52
CA VAL A 64 31.98 -18.28 -78.42
C VAL A 64 30.62 -17.61 -78.44
N TYR A 65 29.66 -18.21 -79.14
CA TYR A 65 28.24 -17.94 -78.96
C TYR A 65 27.66 -18.91 -77.93
N LEU A 66 26.71 -18.42 -77.12
CA LEU A 66 26.07 -19.14 -76.02
C LEU A 66 24.55 -18.95 -76.09
N ASP A 67 23.80 -20.05 -75.93
CA ASP A 67 22.33 -20.04 -75.78
C ASP A 67 21.90 -21.23 -74.90
N VAL A 68 20.67 -21.20 -74.40
CA VAL A 68 19.99 -22.36 -73.78
C VAL A 68 19.38 -23.29 -74.83
N ASN A 69 19.34 -22.86 -76.09
CA ASN A 69 18.91 -23.66 -77.23
C ASN A 69 20.13 -24.15 -78.04
N PRO A 70 20.05 -25.35 -78.68
CA PRO A 70 21.12 -25.84 -79.54
C PRO A 70 21.45 -24.93 -80.72
N SER A 71 22.68 -25.06 -81.21
CA SER A 71 23.20 -24.39 -82.40
C SER A 71 23.20 -22.85 -82.35
N PRO A 72 23.74 -22.21 -81.30
CA PRO A 72 23.85 -20.76 -81.23
C PRO A 72 24.67 -20.20 -82.40
N ASP A 73 24.27 -19.08 -82.98
CA ASP A 73 24.89 -18.48 -84.16
C ASP A 73 25.08 -16.96 -84.05
N ILE A 74 25.37 -16.29 -85.17
CA ILE A 74 25.69 -14.85 -85.23
C ILE A 74 24.62 -13.94 -84.63
N ASP A 75 23.36 -14.39 -84.56
CA ASP A 75 22.26 -13.61 -83.99
C ASP A 75 22.23 -13.69 -82.45
N ASN A 76 23.00 -14.61 -81.84
CA ASN A 76 23.18 -14.72 -80.41
C ASN A 76 24.23 -13.75 -79.86
N SER A 77 24.21 -13.54 -78.54
CA SER A 77 25.31 -12.83 -77.87
C SER A 77 26.56 -13.70 -77.88
N TYR A 78 27.71 -13.09 -78.15
CA TYR A 78 29.00 -13.76 -78.09
C TYR A 78 29.90 -13.16 -77.03
N ILE A 79 30.87 -13.96 -76.59
CA ILE A 79 31.95 -13.55 -75.72
C ILE A 79 33.24 -13.72 -76.51
N GLU A 80 34.04 -12.66 -76.60
CA GLU A 80 35.30 -12.66 -77.34
C GLU A 80 36.34 -13.56 -76.64
N GLY A 81 37.13 -14.28 -77.45
CA GLY A 81 38.20 -15.14 -76.95
C GLY A 81 39.38 -14.36 -76.37
N SER A 82 40.10 -14.98 -75.43
CA SER A 82 41.43 -14.52 -75.01
C SER A 82 42.43 -14.53 -76.19
N GLU A 83 43.58 -13.86 -76.06
CA GLU A 83 44.64 -13.91 -77.09
C GLU A 83 44.94 -15.34 -77.57
N ILE A 84 44.99 -15.53 -78.90
CA ILE A 84 45.25 -16.83 -79.51
C ILE A 84 46.72 -17.23 -79.29
N SER A 85 46.94 -18.42 -78.75
CA SER A 85 48.27 -19.03 -78.66
C SER A 85 48.86 -19.38 -80.04
N PRO A 86 50.18 -19.64 -80.16
CA PRO A 86 50.80 -20.06 -81.42
C PRO A 86 50.17 -21.31 -82.07
N ASP A 87 49.53 -22.16 -81.27
CA ASP A 87 48.86 -23.39 -81.71
C ASP A 87 47.36 -23.19 -82.02
N GLY A 88 46.88 -21.93 -82.04
CA GLY A 88 45.52 -21.58 -82.42
C GLY A 88 44.49 -21.66 -81.28
N LEU A 89 44.91 -21.93 -80.03
CA LEU A 89 44.00 -22.06 -78.87
C LEU A 89 43.63 -20.70 -78.26
N PHE A 90 42.39 -20.58 -77.81
CA PHE A 90 41.87 -19.46 -77.01
C PHE A 90 40.94 -19.98 -75.90
N SER A 91 40.70 -19.15 -74.89
CA SER A 91 39.79 -19.44 -73.78
C SER A 91 38.73 -18.35 -73.63
N VAL A 92 37.56 -18.73 -73.13
CA VAL A 92 36.47 -17.82 -72.78
C VAL A 92 35.98 -18.16 -71.38
N GLU A 93 35.91 -17.17 -70.51
CA GLU A 93 35.21 -17.27 -69.23
C GLU A 93 33.80 -16.74 -69.40
N ILE A 94 32.82 -17.56 -69.05
CA ILE A 94 31.40 -17.22 -69.07
C ILE A 94 30.95 -17.05 -67.62
N THR A 95 30.39 -15.89 -67.28
CA THR A 95 29.88 -15.58 -65.95
C THR A 95 28.39 -15.23 -66.02
N SER A 96 27.74 -15.11 -64.85
CA SER A 96 26.31 -14.75 -64.74
C SER A 96 25.35 -15.76 -65.37
N LEU A 97 25.73 -17.04 -65.38
CA LEU A 97 24.86 -18.13 -65.82
C LEU A 97 23.79 -18.43 -64.78
N GLN A 98 22.64 -18.96 -65.24
CA GLN A 98 21.61 -19.48 -64.35
C GLN A 98 22.03 -20.86 -63.84
N SER A 99 21.86 -21.13 -62.55
CA SER A 99 22.23 -22.42 -61.94
C SER A 99 21.35 -23.57 -62.44
N GLY A 100 21.89 -24.79 -62.52
CA GLY A 100 21.16 -25.99 -62.96
C GLY A 100 20.63 -25.92 -64.39
N THR A 101 21.17 -25.03 -65.23
CA THR A 101 20.68 -24.74 -66.57
C THR A 101 21.62 -25.33 -67.60
N GLU A 102 21.06 -26.03 -68.60
CA GLU A 102 21.83 -26.52 -69.74
C GLU A 102 22.07 -25.38 -70.74
N TYR A 103 23.33 -25.19 -71.09
CA TYR A 103 23.79 -24.21 -72.06
C TYR A 103 24.49 -24.92 -73.21
N PHE A 104 24.25 -24.43 -74.42
CA PHE A 104 24.93 -24.82 -75.65
C PHE A 104 25.90 -23.72 -76.06
N VAL A 105 27.12 -24.11 -76.41
CA VAL A 105 28.19 -23.21 -76.84
C VAL A 105 28.76 -23.63 -78.18
N ARG A 106 29.10 -22.64 -79.00
CA ARG A 106 29.86 -22.82 -80.25
C ARG A 106 30.98 -21.81 -80.34
N ALA A 107 32.19 -22.26 -80.66
CA ALA A 107 33.25 -21.36 -81.02
C ALA A 107 33.02 -20.82 -82.43
N PHE A 108 33.41 -19.58 -82.65
CA PHE A 108 33.41 -18.98 -83.97
C PHE A 108 34.74 -18.31 -84.29
N ALA A 109 35.01 -18.16 -85.58
CA ALA A 109 36.08 -17.32 -86.10
C ALA A 109 35.64 -16.66 -87.40
N ILE A 110 35.94 -15.37 -87.55
CA ILE A 110 35.58 -14.55 -88.70
C ILE A 110 36.84 -14.13 -89.44
N ASN A 111 36.87 -14.30 -90.76
CA ASN A 111 37.84 -13.64 -91.62
C ASN A 111 37.11 -12.83 -92.70
N GLU A 112 37.84 -12.31 -93.70
CA GLU A 112 37.23 -11.51 -94.78
C GLU A 112 36.19 -12.25 -95.63
N ILE A 113 36.16 -13.59 -95.61
CA ILE A 113 35.22 -14.43 -96.37
C ILE A 113 33.91 -14.61 -95.61
N GLY A 114 33.97 -14.68 -94.28
CA GLY A 114 32.80 -14.84 -93.42
C GLY A 114 33.11 -15.57 -92.12
N ILE A 115 32.07 -16.10 -91.50
CA ILE A 115 32.11 -16.78 -90.20
C ILE A 115 32.15 -18.30 -90.35
N ALA A 116 33.01 -18.94 -89.57
CA ALA A 116 33.00 -20.39 -89.35
C ALA A 116 32.67 -20.70 -87.91
N TYR A 117 32.02 -21.83 -87.69
CA TYR A 117 31.62 -22.31 -86.37
C TYR A 117 32.21 -23.70 -86.11
N SER A 118 32.44 -24.00 -84.83
CA SER A 118 32.66 -25.37 -84.37
C SER A 118 31.36 -26.18 -84.38
N ASP A 119 31.48 -27.47 -84.06
CA ASP A 119 30.35 -28.28 -83.59
C ASP A 119 29.85 -27.75 -82.23
N ASP A 120 28.59 -28.06 -81.90
CA ASP A 120 27.94 -27.70 -80.64
C ASP A 120 28.51 -28.51 -79.48
N VAL A 121 28.75 -27.86 -78.34
CA VAL A 121 29.01 -28.52 -77.06
C VAL A 121 28.03 -28.00 -76.03
N SER A 122 27.43 -28.88 -75.22
CA SER A 122 26.59 -28.48 -74.09
C SER A 122 27.23 -28.77 -72.74
N PHE A 123 26.85 -27.97 -71.74
CA PHE A 123 27.19 -28.18 -70.34
C PHE A 123 26.02 -27.74 -69.46
N ILE A 124 25.93 -28.30 -68.24
CA ILE A 124 24.93 -27.90 -67.25
C ILE A 124 25.68 -27.23 -66.10
N THR A 125 25.29 -26.01 -65.74
CA THR A 125 25.80 -25.35 -64.53
C THR A 125 25.42 -26.15 -63.28
N ASP A 126 26.24 -26.05 -62.23
CA ASP A 126 25.90 -26.68 -60.95
C ASP A 126 24.60 -26.08 -60.39
N LYS A 127 23.86 -26.86 -59.60
CA LYS A 127 22.68 -26.34 -58.90
C LYS A 127 23.12 -25.47 -57.73
N SER A 128 22.41 -24.37 -57.51
CA SER A 128 22.49 -23.57 -56.27
C SER A 128 21.30 -23.94 -55.37
N PRO A 129 21.44 -23.95 -54.03
CA PRO A 129 20.28 -24.04 -53.15
C PRO A 129 19.47 -22.75 -53.29
N THR A 130 18.54 -22.67 -54.25
CA THR A 130 17.55 -21.59 -54.25
C THR A 130 16.49 -21.97 -53.23
N SER A 131 16.54 -21.37 -52.05
CA SER A 131 15.59 -21.61 -50.97
C SER A 131 14.65 -20.41 -50.81
N LYS A 132 13.36 -20.65 -50.63
CA LYS A 132 12.42 -19.60 -50.19
C LYS A 132 12.44 -19.59 -48.67
N ILE A 133 13.26 -18.72 -48.10
CA ILE A 133 13.44 -18.55 -46.66
C ILE A 133 13.06 -17.11 -46.31
N LEU A 134 11.97 -16.89 -45.58
CA LEU A 134 11.50 -15.54 -45.26
C LEU A 134 10.65 -15.47 -44.00
N VAL A 135 10.69 -14.32 -43.33
CA VAL A 135 9.71 -13.95 -42.30
C VAL A 135 8.43 -13.54 -43.03
N GLU A 136 7.33 -14.24 -42.77
CA GLU A 136 6.03 -13.97 -43.38
C GLU A 136 5.31 -12.82 -42.67
N ASP A 137 5.34 -12.81 -41.33
CA ASP A 137 4.73 -11.77 -40.50
C ASP A 137 5.31 -11.78 -39.07
N VAL A 138 5.11 -10.68 -38.34
CA VAL A 138 5.32 -10.61 -36.89
C VAL A 138 4.05 -10.09 -36.22
N THR A 139 3.40 -10.94 -35.43
CA THR A 139 2.14 -10.68 -34.74
C THR A 139 2.32 -10.66 -33.22
N ASP A 140 1.23 -10.37 -32.49
CA ASP A 140 1.17 -10.47 -31.01
C ASP A 140 2.33 -9.75 -30.29
N VAL A 141 2.76 -8.61 -30.85
CA VAL A 141 3.84 -7.80 -30.29
C VAL A 141 3.34 -7.13 -29.00
N SER A 142 4.05 -7.40 -27.91
CA SER A 142 3.79 -6.86 -26.58
C SER A 142 4.95 -5.96 -26.11
N TYR A 143 4.97 -5.62 -24.82
CA TYR A 143 6.09 -4.92 -24.18
C TYR A 143 7.37 -5.76 -24.11
N ALA A 144 7.26 -7.10 -24.11
CA ALA A 144 8.40 -8.00 -23.88
C ALA A 144 8.36 -9.29 -24.73
N SER A 145 7.47 -9.37 -25.71
CA SER A 145 7.33 -10.55 -26.56
C SER A 145 6.86 -10.18 -27.97
N ALA A 146 7.06 -11.09 -28.91
CA ALA A 146 6.50 -11.01 -30.25
C ALA A 146 6.39 -12.41 -30.85
N ARG A 147 5.48 -12.59 -31.80
CA ARG A 147 5.26 -13.88 -32.47
C ARG A 147 5.68 -13.80 -33.93
N VAL A 148 6.71 -14.53 -34.31
CA VAL A 148 7.28 -14.52 -35.66
C VAL A 148 6.72 -15.71 -36.44
N ILE A 149 6.11 -15.43 -37.59
CA ILE A 149 5.65 -16.43 -38.55
C ILE A 149 6.64 -16.43 -39.71
N ALA A 150 7.20 -17.58 -40.03
CA ALA A 150 8.27 -17.71 -41.01
C ALA A 150 8.10 -18.95 -41.87
N ALA A 151 8.70 -18.95 -43.06
CA ALA A 151 8.67 -20.09 -43.97
C ALA A 151 10.06 -20.45 -44.45
N VAL A 152 10.30 -21.76 -44.56
CA VAL A 152 11.50 -22.36 -45.17
C VAL A 152 11.05 -23.33 -46.25
N LYS A 153 11.68 -23.23 -47.41
CA LYS A 153 11.57 -24.20 -48.51
C LYS A 153 12.93 -24.42 -49.13
N VAL A 154 13.36 -25.68 -49.19
CA VAL A 154 14.63 -26.11 -49.78
C VAL A 154 14.38 -26.81 -51.11
N ASN A 155 15.23 -26.58 -52.11
CA ASN A 155 15.15 -27.27 -53.40
C ASN A 155 15.44 -28.77 -53.27
N GLU A 156 14.86 -29.58 -54.15
CA GLU A 156 15.19 -31.01 -54.24
C GLU A 156 16.70 -31.24 -54.49
N GLY A 157 17.30 -32.10 -53.66
CA GLY A 157 18.71 -32.51 -53.77
C GLY A 157 19.68 -31.82 -52.81
N PHE A 158 19.17 -31.04 -51.85
CA PHE A 158 19.94 -30.41 -50.78
C PHE A 158 19.41 -30.85 -49.41
N ASP A 159 20.27 -30.98 -48.42
CA ASP A 159 19.90 -31.39 -47.06
C ASP A 159 19.73 -30.17 -46.14
N LEU A 160 18.53 -29.99 -45.60
CA LEU A 160 18.23 -29.00 -44.56
C LEU A 160 18.69 -29.55 -43.20
N GLU A 161 19.73 -28.97 -42.62
CA GLU A 161 20.34 -29.42 -41.36
C GLU A 161 19.69 -28.74 -40.14
N GLU A 162 19.50 -27.42 -40.23
CA GLU A 162 18.97 -26.58 -39.15
C GLU A 162 18.24 -25.40 -39.77
N TYR A 163 17.25 -24.86 -39.07
CA TYR A 163 16.64 -23.60 -39.42
C TYR A 163 16.01 -22.95 -38.20
N GLY A 164 15.73 -21.66 -38.29
CA GLY A 164 15.09 -20.97 -37.18
C GLY A 164 15.06 -19.46 -37.38
N ILE A 165 14.95 -18.75 -36.27
CA ILE A 165 14.91 -17.29 -36.23
C ILE A 165 16.12 -16.77 -35.47
N VAL A 166 16.77 -15.76 -36.03
CA VAL A 166 17.76 -14.91 -35.34
C VAL A 166 17.19 -13.51 -35.18
N TRP A 167 17.43 -12.86 -34.04
CA TRP A 167 17.00 -11.49 -33.79
C TRP A 167 18.00 -10.70 -32.95
N ASP A 168 18.05 -9.40 -33.18
CA ASP A 168 18.92 -8.47 -32.45
C ASP A 168 18.33 -7.04 -32.46
N LEU A 169 18.90 -6.17 -31.65
CA LEU A 169 18.66 -4.72 -31.71
C LEU A 169 19.44 -4.07 -32.85
N ASP A 170 20.55 -4.69 -33.26
CA ASP A 170 21.34 -4.27 -34.42
C ASP A 170 20.81 -4.89 -35.71
N THR A 171 20.99 -4.18 -36.83
CA THR A 171 20.69 -4.72 -38.17
C THR A 171 21.59 -5.90 -38.49
N THR A 172 21.13 -6.74 -39.41
CA THR A 172 21.81 -7.94 -39.91
C THR A 172 22.07 -9.01 -38.85
N PRO A 173 21.05 -9.44 -38.07
CA PRO A 173 21.23 -10.52 -37.10
C PRO A 173 21.74 -11.79 -37.79
N ASP A 174 22.61 -12.51 -37.09
CA ASP A 174 23.26 -13.74 -37.55
C ASP A 174 23.22 -14.83 -36.48
N LEU A 175 23.88 -15.96 -36.70
CA LEU A 175 23.88 -17.08 -35.75
C LEU A 175 24.51 -16.78 -34.39
N GLU A 176 25.27 -15.68 -34.24
CA GLU A 176 25.81 -15.23 -32.95
C GLU A 176 24.86 -14.28 -32.20
N SER A 177 23.83 -13.76 -32.87
CA SER A 177 22.72 -13.02 -32.25
C SER A 177 21.81 -13.95 -31.42
N ASN A 178 20.78 -13.38 -30.79
CA ASN A 178 19.76 -14.20 -30.15
C ASN A 178 19.10 -15.09 -31.20
N ARG A 179 18.97 -16.39 -30.92
CA ARG A 179 18.40 -17.34 -31.87
C ARG A 179 17.51 -18.36 -31.21
N VAL A 180 16.53 -18.82 -31.97
CA VAL A 180 15.75 -20.01 -31.66
C VAL A 180 15.75 -20.92 -32.87
N GLU A 181 15.92 -22.21 -32.63
CA GLU A 181 15.79 -23.26 -33.64
C GLU A 181 14.30 -23.58 -33.84
N GLY A 182 13.90 -23.78 -35.09
CA GLY A 182 12.55 -24.25 -35.44
C GLY A 182 12.35 -25.74 -35.12
N GLU A 183 11.11 -26.18 -34.98
CA GLU A 183 10.80 -27.61 -34.78
C GLU A 183 11.05 -28.42 -36.07
N ALA A 184 11.31 -29.73 -36.03
CA ALA A 184 11.64 -30.48 -37.25
C ALA A 184 10.56 -30.36 -38.36
N ILE A 185 10.93 -29.89 -39.57
CA ILE A 185 10.08 -29.88 -40.79
C ILE A 185 10.71 -30.71 -41.92
N ASP A 186 9.85 -31.31 -42.75
CA ASP A 186 10.25 -32.05 -43.96
C ASP A 186 10.51 -31.07 -45.12
N GLN A 187 11.70 -30.47 -45.19
CA GLN A 187 12.26 -29.65 -46.31
C GLN A 187 11.40 -28.46 -46.85
N GLU A 188 10.15 -28.29 -46.41
CA GLU A 188 9.21 -27.22 -46.76
C GLU A 188 8.16 -27.04 -45.65
N GLY A 189 7.94 -25.81 -45.19
CA GLY A 189 6.90 -25.50 -44.22
C GLY A 189 6.91 -24.05 -43.72
N SER A 190 5.76 -23.61 -43.19
CA SER A 190 5.67 -22.40 -42.34
C SER A 190 5.74 -22.84 -40.89
N PHE A 191 6.42 -22.06 -40.06
CA PHE A 191 6.66 -22.32 -38.65
C PHE A 191 6.50 -21.02 -37.85
N VAL A 192 6.28 -21.18 -36.54
CA VAL A 192 6.01 -20.06 -35.64
C VAL A 192 6.96 -20.09 -34.47
N VAL A 193 7.49 -18.92 -34.12
CA VAL A 193 8.40 -18.72 -33.01
C VAL A 193 7.85 -17.63 -32.10
N ASP A 194 7.67 -17.95 -30.82
CA ASP A 194 7.33 -16.97 -29.80
C ASP A 194 8.62 -16.43 -29.16
N LEU A 195 8.91 -15.15 -29.40
CA LEU A 195 10.01 -14.42 -28.77
C LEU A 195 9.56 -13.92 -27.40
N SER A 196 10.42 -14.06 -26.40
CA SER A 196 10.20 -13.59 -25.02
C SER A 196 11.43 -12.84 -24.53
N ASP A 197 11.31 -12.23 -23.34
CA ASP A 197 12.38 -11.45 -22.70
C ASP A 197 12.92 -10.29 -23.57
N LEU A 198 12.06 -9.70 -24.41
CA LEU A 198 12.40 -8.52 -25.20
C LEU A 198 12.35 -7.26 -24.33
N GLU A 199 13.17 -6.27 -24.68
CA GLU A 199 13.11 -4.94 -24.07
C GLU A 199 11.97 -4.12 -24.66
N SER A 200 11.22 -3.38 -23.83
CA SER A 200 10.11 -2.52 -24.25
C SER A 200 10.56 -1.26 -24.98
N GLY A 201 9.77 -0.77 -25.93
CA GLY A 201 10.05 0.44 -26.72
C GLY A 201 11.29 0.32 -27.62
N LYS A 202 11.69 -0.90 -27.98
CA LYS A 202 12.85 -1.18 -28.84
C LYS A 202 12.41 -1.70 -30.20
N THR A 203 13.19 -1.36 -31.22
CA THR A 203 13.08 -1.97 -32.55
C THR A 203 14.03 -3.15 -32.62
N TYR A 204 13.48 -4.32 -32.94
CA TYR A 204 14.22 -5.54 -33.21
C TYR A 204 14.25 -5.82 -34.70
N TYR A 205 15.38 -6.33 -35.17
CA TYR A 205 15.58 -6.87 -36.50
C TYR A 205 15.56 -8.39 -36.40
N VAL A 206 14.83 -9.05 -37.29
CA VAL A 206 14.61 -10.48 -37.27
C VAL A 206 14.80 -11.07 -38.65
N ARG A 207 15.46 -12.24 -38.71
CA ARG A 207 15.70 -12.98 -39.94
C ARG A 207 15.45 -14.46 -39.70
N VAL A 208 14.97 -15.13 -40.74
CA VAL A 208 15.03 -16.58 -40.79
C VAL A 208 16.43 -17.00 -41.21
N TYR A 209 16.98 -18.04 -40.61
CA TYR A 209 18.18 -18.71 -41.08
C TYR A 209 17.87 -20.17 -41.42
N ALA A 210 18.65 -20.75 -42.33
CA ALA A 210 18.71 -22.17 -42.58
C ALA A 210 20.16 -22.60 -42.85
N ILE A 211 20.57 -23.75 -42.33
CA ILE A 211 21.83 -24.41 -42.64
C ILE A 211 21.52 -25.51 -43.65
N ILE A 212 22.06 -25.39 -44.87
CA ILE A 212 21.81 -26.29 -45.99
C ILE A 212 23.16 -26.77 -46.52
N ASP A 213 23.41 -28.08 -46.51
CA ASP A 213 24.69 -28.68 -46.90
C ASP A 213 25.92 -27.97 -46.27
N ALA A 214 25.86 -27.68 -44.96
CA ALA A 214 26.83 -26.90 -44.19
C ALA A 214 27.05 -25.42 -44.59
N GLU A 215 26.21 -24.84 -45.44
CA GLU A 215 26.19 -23.40 -45.75
C GLU A 215 25.02 -22.71 -45.04
N VAL A 216 25.27 -21.51 -44.49
CA VAL A 216 24.23 -20.72 -43.79
C VAL A 216 23.58 -19.76 -44.76
N ILE A 217 22.27 -19.90 -44.93
CA ILE A 217 21.43 -19.02 -45.74
C ILE A 217 20.54 -18.21 -44.81
N TYR A 218 20.46 -16.90 -45.05
CA TYR A 218 19.56 -16.01 -44.32
C TYR A 218 18.50 -15.45 -45.24
N GLY A 219 17.27 -15.35 -44.72
CA GLY A 219 16.19 -14.62 -45.37
C GLY A 219 16.39 -13.11 -45.34
N GLU A 220 15.42 -12.41 -45.94
CA GLU A 220 15.32 -10.95 -45.84
C GLU A 220 15.14 -10.52 -44.38
N GLU A 221 15.66 -9.33 -44.08
CA GLU A 221 15.49 -8.71 -42.77
C GLU A 221 14.09 -8.13 -42.64
N TYR A 222 13.44 -8.47 -41.54
CA TYR A 222 12.19 -7.88 -41.10
C TYR A 222 12.45 -7.11 -39.80
N SER A 223 11.69 -6.04 -39.54
CA SER A 223 11.80 -5.30 -38.28
C SER A 223 10.44 -5.08 -37.64
N PHE A 224 10.40 -5.10 -36.31
CA PHE A 224 9.22 -4.80 -35.51
C PHE A 224 9.65 -4.02 -34.26
N SER A 225 8.73 -3.27 -33.66
CA SER A 225 8.99 -2.53 -32.41
C SER A 225 8.10 -3.05 -31.29
N THR A 226 8.69 -3.37 -30.14
CA THR A 226 7.93 -3.68 -28.92
C THR A 226 7.18 -2.44 -28.43
N LEU A 227 6.10 -2.67 -27.67
CA LEU A 227 5.31 -1.59 -27.09
C LEU A 227 6.15 -0.79 -26.09
N GLU A 228 5.95 0.53 -26.05
CA GLU A 228 6.57 1.41 -25.07
C GLU A 228 5.76 1.38 -23.76
N THR A 229 6.44 1.29 -22.63
CA THR A 229 5.79 1.28 -21.31
C THR A 229 5.27 2.66 -20.97
N GLU A 230 4.04 2.74 -20.44
CA GLU A 230 3.44 4.00 -20.01
C GLU A 230 3.16 3.99 -18.49
N VAL A 231 2.66 5.11 -17.97
CA VAL A 231 2.07 5.11 -16.62
C VAL A 231 0.80 4.26 -16.62
N ALA A 232 0.47 3.63 -15.49
CA ALA A 232 -0.68 2.74 -15.39
C ALA A 232 -1.99 3.42 -15.80
N LYS A 233 -2.90 2.67 -16.41
CA LYS A 233 -4.21 3.18 -16.83
C LYS A 233 -5.22 3.06 -15.71
N ILE A 234 -5.75 4.20 -15.27
CA ILE A 234 -6.80 4.25 -14.24
C ILE A 234 -8.17 4.32 -14.93
N GLY A 235 -9.07 3.44 -14.51
CA GLY A 235 -10.45 3.38 -14.96
C GLY A 235 -11.39 4.24 -14.10
N GLN A 236 -12.67 3.85 -14.09
CA GLN A 236 -13.70 4.59 -13.37
C GLN A 236 -13.47 4.60 -11.86
N SER A 237 -13.66 5.76 -11.25
CA SER A 237 -13.73 5.94 -9.79
C SER A 237 -15.13 6.37 -9.38
N GLU A 238 -15.58 5.95 -8.20
CA GLU A 238 -16.91 6.22 -7.68
C GLU A 238 -16.86 6.50 -6.18
N ILE A 239 -17.55 7.55 -5.74
CA ILE A 239 -17.83 7.78 -4.32
C ILE A 239 -18.98 6.87 -3.89
N ILE A 240 -18.73 6.00 -2.92
CA ILE A 240 -19.69 5.01 -2.42
C ILE A 240 -20.41 5.51 -1.16
N GLU A 241 -19.70 6.25 -0.30
CA GLU A 241 -20.24 6.74 0.96
C GLU A 241 -19.62 8.09 1.31
N VAL A 242 -20.45 9.01 1.79
CA VAL A 242 -20.05 10.32 2.28
C VAL A 242 -20.52 10.42 3.73
N ALA A 243 -19.64 10.88 4.59
CA ALA A 243 -19.93 11.22 5.97
C ALA A 243 -19.28 12.56 6.31
N ALA A 244 -19.59 13.10 7.49
CA ALA A 244 -19.11 14.41 7.90
C ALA A 244 -17.58 14.53 8.01
N ASN A 245 -16.87 13.42 8.26
CA ASN A 245 -15.41 13.41 8.38
C ASN A 245 -14.71 12.34 7.55
N SER A 246 -15.42 11.70 6.63
CA SER A 246 -14.84 10.66 5.79
C SER A 246 -15.58 10.49 4.48
N VAL A 247 -14.87 10.06 3.44
CA VAL A 247 -15.43 9.68 2.14
C VAL A 247 -14.87 8.32 1.76
N LYS A 248 -15.73 7.40 1.31
CA LYS A 248 -15.35 6.07 0.83
C LYS A 248 -15.43 6.04 -0.69
N ILE A 249 -14.32 5.66 -1.32
CA ILE A 249 -14.14 5.68 -2.78
C ILE A 249 -13.79 4.28 -3.26
N ARG A 250 -14.41 3.86 -4.36
CA ARG A 250 -13.99 2.72 -5.19
C ARG A 250 -13.25 3.27 -6.40
N ALA A 251 -12.17 2.62 -6.78
CA ALA A 251 -11.45 2.91 -8.02
C ALA A 251 -10.92 1.63 -8.66
N LEU A 252 -10.60 1.71 -9.95
CA LEU A 252 -10.10 0.60 -10.75
C LEU A 252 -8.79 1.00 -11.43
N ILE A 253 -7.75 0.19 -11.26
CA ILE A 253 -6.58 0.23 -12.13
C ILE A 253 -6.81 -0.80 -13.25
N GLU A 254 -7.04 -0.32 -14.47
CA GLU A 254 -7.42 -1.15 -15.62
C GLU A 254 -6.24 -1.93 -16.20
N ASP A 255 -5.08 -1.29 -16.29
CA ASP A 255 -3.89 -1.83 -16.94
C ASP A 255 -2.62 -1.23 -16.31
N ASP A 256 -1.56 -2.02 -16.22
CA ASP A 256 -0.26 -1.58 -15.71
C ASP A 256 0.63 -0.95 -16.80
N MET A 257 0.17 -1.05 -18.07
CA MET A 257 0.83 -0.52 -19.25
C MET A 257 2.28 -0.99 -19.40
N GLY A 258 2.52 -2.25 -19.02
CA GLY A 258 3.78 -2.96 -19.24
C GLY A 258 4.77 -2.92 -18.07
N THR A 259 4.47 -2.19 -16.99
CA THR A 259 5.28 -2.20 -15.76
C THR A 259 4.40 -2.28 -14.52
N SER A 260 4.76 -3.17 -13.59
CA SER A 260 3.95 -3.46 -12.42
C SER A 260 3.66 -2.21 -11.59
N VAL A 261 2.40 -2.06 -11.15
CA VAL A 261 1.96 -1.02 -10.22
C VAL A 261 2.45 -1.36 -8.82
N ILE A 262 3.28 -0.49 -8.25
CA ILE A 262 3.94 -0.69 -6.95
C ILE A 262 3.27 0.08 -5.81
N SER A 263 2.39 1.02 -6.12
CA SER A 263 1.55 1.75 -5.16
C SER A 263 0.32 2.28 -5.87
N ARG A 264 -0.81 2.30 -5.18
CA ARG A 264 -2.08 2.86 -5.65
C ARG A 264 -2.87 3.42 -4.46
N GLY A 265 -3.82 4.29 -4.72
CA GLY A 265 -4.64 4.86 -3.66
C GLY A 265 -5.47 6.04 -4.11
N VAL A 266 -5.80 6.94 -3.18
CA VAL A 266 -6.58 8.16 -3.44
C VAL A 266 -5.83 9.38 -2.88
N CYS A 267 -5.67 10.42 -3.70
CA CYS A 267 -5.22 11.74 -3.26
C CYS A 267 -6.39 12.74 -3.23
N TRP A 268 -6.30 13.77 -2.38
CA TRP A 268 -7.33 14.79 -2.22
C TRP A 268 -6.78 16.14 -1.74
N ASN A 269 -7.53 17.19 -2.08
CA ASN A 269 -7.32 18.56 -1.58
C ASN A 269 -8.67 19.34 -1.60
N THR A 270 -8.64 20.63 -1.23
CA THR A 270 -9.83 21.52 -1.28
C THR A 270 -9.76 22.56 -2.40
N THR A 271 -8.82 22.40 -3.34
CA THR A 271 -8.49 23.40 -4.37
C THR A 271 -8.70 22.91 -5.80
N GLY A 272 -8.93 21.61 -6.00
CA GLY A 272 -9.01 20.96 -7.30
C GLY A 272 -7.69 20.33 -7.71
N MET A 273 -7.77 19.43 -8.67
CA MET A 273 -6.72 18.65 -9.32
C MET A 273 -5.71 18.06 -8.33
N PRO A 274 -6.14 17.23 -7.36
CA PRO A 274 -5.23 16.68 -6.38
C PRO A 274 -4.16 15.79 -7.00
N GLU A 275 -2.96 15.86 -6.42
CA GLU A 275 -1.78 15.06 -6.78
C GLU A 275 -1.21 14.36 -5.55
N ILE A 276 -0.25 13.45 -5.71
CA ILE A 276 0.33 12.70 -4.56
C ILE A 276 1.13 13.58 -3.59
N ASP A 277 1.51 14.80 -3.99
CA ASP A 277 2.14 15.80 -3.12
C ASP A 277 1.14 16.51 -2.19
N ASP A 278 -0.17 16.33 -2.41
CA ASP A 278 -1.24 16.78 -1.51
C ASP A 278 -1.46 15.77 -0.37
N SER A 279 -2.69 15.65 0.14
CA SER A 279 -3.07 14.59 1.06
C SER A 279 -3.40 13.34 0.27
N PHE A 280 -2.92 12.18 0.71
CA PHE A 280 -3.25 10.90 0.09
C PHE A 280 -3.34 9.77 1.10
N VAL A 281 -3.97 8.69 0.66
CA VAL A 281 -4.07 7.42 1.36
C VAL A 281 -3.75 6.32 0.36
N GLU A 282 -2.84 5.42 0.74
CA GLU A 282 -2.50 4.24 -0.05
C GLU A 282 -3.49 3.11 0.24
N ASP A 283 -3.78 2.32 -0.78
CA ASP A 283 -4.42 1.02 -0.63
C ASP A 283 -3.44 0.04 0.02
N GLU A 284 -3.96 -0.98 0.73
CA GLU A 284 -3.08 -1.98 1.37
C GLU A 284 -2.43 -2.92 0.34
N ASP A 285 -3.07 -3.06 -0.83
CA ASP A 285 -2.62 -3.92 -1.93
C ASP A 285 -2.07 -3.07 -3.09
N ASP A 286 -1.17 -3.68 -3.89
CA ASP A 286 -0.61 -3.10 -5.10
C ASP A 286 -1.19 -3.76 -6.37
N GLY A 287 -0.63 -3.45 -7.55
CA GLY A 287 -1.04 -4.05 -8.81
C GLY A 287 -2.33 -3.49 -9.41
N VAL A 288 -2.83 -4.18 -10.44
CA VAL A 288 -4.08 -3.86 -11.15
C VAL A 288 -5.32 -4.35 -10.41
N GLY A 289 -6.49 -3.85 -10.77
CA GLY A 289 -7.78 -4.28 -10.23
C GLY A 289 -8.53 -3.21 -9.46
N GLU A 290 -9.72 -3.59 -8.96
CA GLU A 290 -10.58 -2.73 -8.15
C GLU A 290 -10.05 -2.65 -6.72
N PHE A 291 -10.05 -1.45 -6.15
CA PHE A 291 -9.79 -1.21 -4.74
C PHE A 291 -10.82 -0.25 -4.14
N VAL A 292 -10.98 -0.32 -2.81
CA VAL A 292 -11.92 0.51 -2.06
C VAL A 292 -11.24 1.07 -0.83
N THR A 293 -11.16 2.39 -0.74
CA THR A 293 -10.45 3.09 0.34
C THR A 293 -11.36 4.11 1.02
N THR A 294 -11.18 4.27 2.33
CA THR A 294 -11.87 5.31 3.12
C THR A 294 -10.88 6.42 3.47
N VAL A 295 -11.09 7.60 2.90
CA VAL A 295 -10.41 8.83 3.31
C VAL A 295 -11.08 9.32 4.59
N SER A 296 -10.31 9.47 5.68
CA SER A 296 -10.82 9.87 7.01
C SER A 296 -10.18 11.16 7.49
N GLY A 297 -10.74 11.78 8.53
CA GLY A 297 -10.18 13.00 9.13
C GLY A 297 -10.45 14.26 8.31
N LEU A 298 -11.47 14.24 7.45
CA LEU A 298 -11.93 15.39 6.69
C LEU A 298 -12.72 16.35 7.59
N ASN A 299 -12.75 17.62 7.22
CA ASN A 299 -13.65 18.59 7.84
C ASN A 299 -15.07 18.43 7.30
N SER A 300 -16.08 18.62 8.14
CA SER A 300 -17.49 18.60 7.76
C SER A 300 -17.91 19.83 6.95
N SER A 301 -18.99 19.74 6.18
CA SER A 301 -19.49 20.81 5.31
C SER A 301 -18.39 21.48 4.49
N THR A 302 -17.48 20.66 3.95
CA THR A 302 -16.30 21.12 3.23
C THR A 302 -16.23 20.40 1.88
N THR A 303 -16.09 21.17 0.80
CA THR A 303 -15.88 20.63 -0.55
C THR A 303 -14.45 20.10 -0.68
N TYR A 304 -14.34 18.85 -1.08
CA TYR A 304 -13.08 18.17 -1.40
C TYR A 304 -13.10 17.64 -2.84
N TYR A 305 -11.91 17.60 -3.42
CA TYR A 305 -11.64 17.00 -4.72
C TYR A 305 -10.78 15.76 -4.50
N PHE A 306 -11.11 14.65 -5.17
CA PHE A 306 -10.45 13.36 -5.03
C PHE A 306 -10.04 12.81 -6.39
N ARG A 307 -8.88 12.15 -6.44
CA ARG A 307 -8.44 11.37 -7.61
C ARG A 307 -7.80 10.08 -7.14
N ALA A 308 -8.13 8.97 -7.80
CA ALA A 308 -7.35 7.76 -7.65
C ALA A 308 -5.96 7.96 -8.28
N PHE A 309 -4.92 7.34 -7.72
CA PHE A 309 -3.57 7.34 -8.29
C PHE A 309 -3.00 5.93 -8.38
N ALA A 310 -2.05 5.74 -9.28
CA ALA A 310 -1.23 4.54 -9.39
C ALA A 310 0.20 4.92 -9.77
N ILE A 311 1.16 4.21 -9.20
CA ILE A 311 2.59 4.43 -9.38
C ILE A 311 3.20 3.15 -9.94
N ASN A 312 3.89 3.26 -11.07
CA ASN A 312 4.75 2.21 -11.63
C ASN A 312 6.15 2.78 -11.88
N SER A 313 7.04 2.00 -12.49
CA SER A 313 8.41 2.48 -12.77
C SER A 313 8.48 3.61 -13.80
N THR A 314 7.43 3.79 -14.62
CA THR A 314 7.33 4.88 -15.61
C THR A 314 6.92 6.20 -14.97
N GLY A 315 6.07 6.17 -13.94
CA GLY A 315 5.64 7.36 -13.21
C GLY A 315 4.32 7.20 -12.47
N VAL A 316 3.63 8.34 -12.28
CA VAL A 316 2.34 8.42 -11.57
C VAL A 316 1.25 8.74 -12.57
N SER A 317 0.17 7.96 -12.53
CA SER A 317 -1.09 8.28 -13.21
C SER A 317 -2.18 8.65 -12.22
N TYR A 318 -3.18 9.36 -12.72
CA TYR A 318 -4.28 9.85 -11.92
C TYR A 318 -5.61 9.65 -12.65
N GLY A 319 -6.63 9.24 -11.91
CA GLY A 319 -7.99 9.08 -12.42
C GLY A 319 -8.70 10.42 -12.65
N GLU A 320 -9.98 10.31 -12.99
CA GLU A 320 -10.88 11.46 -13.07
C GLU A 320 -11.05 12.13 -11.71
N GLU A 321 -11.23 13.44 -11.74
CA GLU A 321 -11.52 14.23 -10.54
C GLU A 321 -12.97 14.01 -10.10
N MET A 322 -13.14 13.70 -8.82
CA MET A 322 -14.44 13.64 -8.16
C MET A 322 -14.55 14.80 -7.17
N GLU A 323 -15.61 15.59 -7.27
CA GLU A 323 -15.92 16.70 -6.35
C GLU A 323 -17.09 16.31 -5.45
N ILE A 324 -16.93 16.47 -4.13
CA ILE A 324 -18.00 16.21 -3.17
C ILE A 324 -17.87 17.11 -1.94
N GLU A 325 -19.01 17.52 -1.39
CA GLU A 325 -19.08 18.19 -0.09
C GLU A 325 -19.36 17.15 0.99
N THR A 326 -18.55 17.13 2.05
CA THR A 326 -18.79 16.29 3.23
C THR A 326 -20.09 16.69 3.93
N ASP A 327 -20.74 15.72 4.58
CA ASP A 327 -21.94 16.01 5.35
C ASP A 327 -21.67 17.02 6.48
N ALA A 328 -22.72 17.68 6.96
CA ALA A 328 -22.62 18.50 8.16
C ALA A 328 -22.36 17.63 9.40
N ALA A 329 -21.50 18.11 10.29
CA ALA A 329 -21.36 17.51 11.60
C ALA A 329 -22.60 17.83 12.46
N GLU A 330 -22.87 16.94 13.42
CA GLU A 330 -23.88 17.12 14.44
C GLU A 330 -23.22 17.27 15.82
N LEU A 331 -23.99 17.71 16.82
CA LEU A 331 -23.57 17.60 18.21
C LEU A 331 -23.25 16.14 18.57
N ALA A 332 -22.20 15.94 19.38
CA ALA A 332 -21.87 14.62 19.90
C ALA A 332 -23.06 13.98 20.61
N ARG A 333 -23.15 12.65 20.59
CA ARG A 333 -24.21 11.93 21.31
C ARG A 333 -23.69 11.46 22.66
N VAL A 334 -24.39 11.82 23.73
CA VAL A 334 -24.04 11.40 25.11
C VAL A 334 -25.18 10.54 25.67
N PHE A 335 -24.85 9.38 26.22
CA PHE A 335 -25.84 8.51 26.86
C PHE A 335 -26.18 8.99 28.28
N ALA A 336 -27.33 8.53 28.79
CA ALA A 336 -27.59 8.59 30.23
C ALA A 336 -26.47 7.86 30.97
N GLY A 337 -25.80 8.54 31.89
CA GLY A 337 -24.80 7.90 32.74
C GLY A 337 -25.45 7.14 33.90
N GLY A 338 -24.62 6.73 34.85
CA GLY A 338 -25.07 6.09 36.09
C GLY A 338 -24.17 6.42 37.27
N ILE A 339 -24.71 6.29 38.48
CA ILE A 339 -23.91 6.31 39.71
C ILE A 339 -23.56 4.85 40.05
N GLU A 340 -22.28 4.49 39.96
CA GLU A 340 -21.79 3.14 40.29
C GLU A 340 -21.70 2.93 41.80
N SER A 341 -21.34 3.98 42.55
CA SER A 341 -21.27 3.97 44.02
C SER A 341 -21.31 5.39 44.58
N GLN A 342 -21.71 5.52 45.83
CA GLN A 342 -21.86 6.81 46.51
C GLN A 342 -21.58 6.71 48.01
N THR A 343 -21.10 7.80 48.58
CA THR A 343 -20.97 8.04 50.03
C THR A 343 -21.82 9.24 50.43
N GLY A 344 -21.64 9.77 51.64
CA GLY A 344 -22.22 11.06 52.02
C GLY A 344 -21.64 12.26 51.26
N ILE A 345 -20.38 12.19 50.80
CA ILE A 345 -19.68 13.34 50.20
C ILE A 345 -19.10 13.09 48.81
N THR A 346 -19.20 11.87 48.30
CA THR A 346 -18.66 11.50 46.98
C THR A 346 -19.62 10.61 46.19
N ALA A 347 -19.54 10.64 44.87
CA ALA A 347 -20.20 9.70 43.99
C ALA A 347 -19.30 9.34 42.80
N ASN A 348 -19.28 8.07 42.40
CA ASN A 348 -18.57 7.62 41.20
C ASN A 348 -19.57 7.56 40.04
N TYR A 349 -19.40 8.48 39.08
CA TYR A 349 -20.23 8.59 37.89
C TYR A 349 -19.60 7.81 36.72
N LEU A 350 -20.41 7.01 36.03
CA LEU A 350 -20.06 6.34 34.79
C LEU A 350 -20.77 7.03 33.62
N GLY A 351 -19.99 7.61 32.71
CA GLY A 351 -20.49 8.27 31.50
C GLY A 351 -20.07 7.55 30.21
N ARG A 352 -20.77 7.83 29.11
CA ARG A 352 -20.46 7.28 27.78
C ARG A 352 -20.83 8.23 26.65
N VAL A 353 -19.88 8.46 25.74
CA VAL A 353 -20.06 9.18 24.48
C VAL A 353 -19.95 8.17 23.33
N PRO A 354 -21.05 7.59 22.82
CA PRO A 354 -21.04 6.63 21.70
C PRO A 354 -20.50 7.15 20.37
N ASN A 355 -20.73 8.42 20.06
CA ASN A 355 -20.46 9.01 18.75
C ASN A 355 -20.18 10.50 18.95
N ASP A 356 -19.24 11.03 18.19
CA ASP A 356 -18.81 12.42 18.18
C ASP A 356 -19.63 13.31 17.25
N GLY A 357 -20.55 12.73 16.46
CA GLY A 357 -21.38 13.47 15.52
C GLY A 357 -20.62 13.89 14.25
N GLY A 358 -19.48 13.28 13.95
CA GLY A 358 -18.67 13.63 12.79
C GLY A 358 -17.73 14.81 13.00
N SER A 359 -17.66 15.37 14.22
CA SER A 359 -16.66 16.36 14.63
C SER A 359 -15.99 15.88 15.91
N PRO A 360 -14.63 15.85 16.00
CA PRO A 360 -13.95 15.31 17.17
C PRO A 360 -14.41 15.92 18.50
N VAL A 361 -14.66 15.06 19.49
CA VAL A 361 -14.98 15.50 20.87
C VAL A 361 -13.72 16.04 21.53
N THR A 362 -13.68 17.35 21.78
CA THR A 362 -12.56 18.07 22.41
C THR A 362 -12.66 18.13 23.93
N SER A 363 -13.82 17.80 24.51
CA SER A 363 -13.99 17.71 25.97
C SER A 363 -15.22 16.88 26.31
N ARG A 364 -15.14 16.05 27.35
CA ARG A 364 -16.27 15.32 27.92
C ARG A 364 -16.15 15.26 29.43
N GLY A 365 -17.27 15.05 30.11
CA GLY A 365 -17.26 14.97 31.56
C GLY A 365 -18.65 14.95 32.16
N VAL A 366 -18.75 15.33 33.42
CA VAL A 366 -20.00 15.30 34.18
C VAL A 366 -20.31 16.67 34.79
N SER A 367 -21.56 17.09 34.68
CA SER A 367 -22.12 18.27 35.34
C SER A 367 -23.14 17.84 36.37
N TRP A 368 -23.15 18.49 37.54
CA TRP A 368 -24.12 18.21 38.60
C TRP A 368 -24.55 19.46 39.36
N SER A 369 -25.76 19.41 39.90
CA SER A 369 -26.31 20.48 40.73
C SER A 369 -27.40 19.96 41.67
N LYS A 370 -27.86 20.79 42.61
CA LYS A 370 -29.03 20.50 43.47
C LYS A 370 -30.36 20.82 42.78
N GLU A 371 -30.30 21.55 41.67
CA GLU A 371 -31.43 21.89 40.81
C GLU A 371 -31.41 21.06 39.50
N PRO A 372 -32.57 20.84 38.87
CA PRO A 372 -32.65 20.14 37.58
C PRO A 372 -31.91 20.85 36.44
N ASN A 373 -31.56 20.07 35.42
CA ASN A 373 -30.87 20.43 34.19
C ASN A 373 -29.47 21.04 34.40
N PRO A 374 -28.56 20.35 35.11
CA PRO A 374 -27.21 20.87 35.30
C PRO A 374 -26.49 21.04 33.96
N THR A 375 -25.78 22.15 33.82
CA THR A 375 -24.92 22.47 32.67
C THR A 375 -23.47 22.63 33.13
N ILE A 376 -22.55 22.89 32.20
CA ILE A 376 -21.16 23.24 32.53
C ILE A 376 -21.03 24.56 33.34
N GLU A 377 -22.07 25.39 33.40
CA GLU A 377 -22.10 26.59 34.25
C GLU A 377 -22.34 26.25 35.74
N ASN A 378 -22.72 25.01 36.06
CA ASN A 378 -22.86 24.54 37.44
C ASN A 378 -21.55 23.93 37.97
N ASN A 379 -21.63 22.92 38.84
CA ASN A 379 -20.45 22.15 39.18
C ASN A 379 -20.20 21.14 38.05
N HIS A 380 -18.97 21.05 37.59
CA HIS A 380 -18.60 20.09 36.56
C HIS A 380 -17.16 19.61 36.72
N ILE A 381 -16.87 18.46 36.12
CA ILE A 381 -15.52 17.91 35.94
C ILE A 381 -15.38 17.57 34.46
N ILE A 382 -14.26 17.98 33.87
CA ILE A 382 -13.81 17.51 32.56
C ILE A 382 -12.94 16.27 32.79
N GLU A 383 -13.31 15.15 32.18
CA GLU A 383 -12.64 13.85 32.35
C GLU A 383 -11.71 13.51 31.18
N GLY A 384 -11.86 14.15 30.01
CA GLY A 384 -10.95 13.97 28.88
C GLY A 384 -11.58 14.33 27.54
N GLU A 385 -11.07 13.73 26.46
CA GLU A 385 -11.48 13.98 25.07
C GLU A 385 -11.95 12.68 24.39
N GLY A 386 -12.46 12.79 23.16
CA GLY A 386 -12.85 11.67 22.29
C GLY A 386 -14.15 10.95 22.67
N THR A 387 -14.43 9.83 21.98
CA THR A 387 -15.58 8.95 22.25
C THR A 387 -15.22 7.82 23.21
N GLY A 388 -16.23 7.11 23.72
CA GLY A 388 -16.06 5.97 24.64
C GLY A 388 -16.65 6.18 26.03
N THR A 389 -16.34 5.25 26.94
CA THR A 389 -16.78 5.27 28.35
C THR A 389 -15.76 5.94 29.25
N TYR A 390 -16.22 6.65 30.29
CA TYR A 390 -15.35 7.29 31.27
C TYR A 390 -15.95 7.20 32.68
N ARG A 391 -15.08 7.30 33.70
CA ARG A 391 -15.47 7.28 35.11
C ARG A 391 -14.95 8.51 35.81
N THR A 392 -15.83 9.20 36.52
CA THR A 392 -15.47 10.43 37.24
C THR A 392 -15.90 10.34 38.69
N ARG A 393 -14.98 10.66 39.60
CA ARG A 393 -15.29 10.79 41.02
C ARG A 393 -15.73 12.21 41.31
N ILE A 394 -17.02 12.38 41.63
CA ILE A 394 -17.59 13.62 42.13
C ILE A 394 -17.29 13.71 43.63
N GLU A 395 -16.74 14.83 44.07
CA GLU A 395 -16.34 15.08 45.46
C GLU A 395 -17.07 16.30 46.04
N TRP A 396 -16.91 16.50 47.36
CA TRP A 396 -17.45 17.67 48.08
C TRP A 396 -18.98 17.80 48.03
N LEU A 397 -19.69 16.67 47.93
CA LEU A 397 -21.15 16.63 48.03
C LEU A 397 -21.61 16.83 49.47
N GLU A 398 -22.86 17.24 49.64
CA GLU A 398 -23.50 17.29 50.96
C GLU A 398 -24.18 15.95 51.27
N PRO A 399 -24.06 15.42 52.50
CA PRO A 399 -24.81 14.24 52.93
C PRO A 399 -26.32 14.44 52.85
N ASN A 400 -27.06 13.33 52.71
CA ASN A 400 -28.52 13.31 52.61
C ASN A 400 -29.10 14.34 51.61
N THR A 401 -28.40 14.57 50.51
CA THR A 401 -28.75 15.62 49.54
C THR A 401 -28.98 15.01 48.18
N LYS A 402 -30.11 15.37 47.56
CA LYS A 402 -30.43 14.97 46.19
C LYS A 402 -29.66 15.83 45.20
N TYR A 403 -29.04 15.18 44.23
CA TYR A 403 -28.34 15.81 43.11
C TYR A 403 -28.92 15.36 41.77
N TYR A 404 -28.92 16.28 40.83
CA TYR A 404 -29.19 16.07 39.41
C TYR A 404 -27.86 16.03 38.68
N VAL A 405 -27.67 15.07 37.77
CA VAL A 405 -26.39 14.80 37.11
C VAL A 405 -26.60 14.52 35.63
N ARG A 406 -25.74 15.10 34.79
CA ARG A 406 -25.69 14.87 33.35
C ARG A 406 -24.26 14.71 32.88
N GLY A 407 -24.02 13.72 32.04
CA GLY A 407 -22.78 13.67 31.26
C GLY A 407 -22.85 14.73 30.15
N PHE A 408 -21.72 15.28 29.75
CA PHE A 408 -21.62 16.19 28.62
C PHE A 408 -20.46 15.81 27.69
N ALA A 409 -20.54 16.28 26.45
CA ALA A 409 -19.47 16.23 25.46
C ALA A 409 -19.49 17.52 24.62
N ILE A 410 -18.32 18.00 24.24
CA ILE A 410 -18.09 19.21 23.46
C ILE A 410 -17.37 18.80 22.18
N ASN A 411 -17.89 19.19 21.02
CA ASN A 411 -17.25 19.06 19.71
C ASN A 411 -17.31 20.40 18.96
N GLY A 412 -16.96 20.42 17.67
CA GLY A 412 -17.02 21.63 16.84
C GLY A 412 -18.40 22.29 16.76
N GLU A 413 -19.48 21.50 16.93
CA GLU A 413 -20.87 21.98 16.84
C GLU A 413 -21.41 22.53 18.17
N GLY A 414 -20.72 22.29 19.29
CA GLY A 414 -21.08 22.82 20.61
C GLY A 414 -21.18 21.74 21.68
N ILE A 415 -22.08 21.94 22.64
CA ILE A 415 -22.19 21.11 23.86
C ILE A 415 -23.43 20.21 23.79
N ALA A 416 -23.19 18.92 23.82
CA ALA A 416 -24.21 17.91 24.00
C ALA A 416 -24.29 17.45 25.44
N TYR A 417 -25.50 17.14 25.90
CA TYR A 417 -25.75 16.59 27.23
C TYR A 417 -26.52 15.28 27.15
N GLY A 418 -26.11 14.33 27.97
CA GLY A 418 -26.85 13.10 28.18
C GLY A 418 -28.17 13.36 28.91
N SER A 419 -29.00 12.32 28.99
CA SER A 419 -30.19 12.35 29.83
C SER A 419 -29.81 12.57 31.28
N GLU A 420 -30.63 13.36 31.97
CA GLU A 420 -30.49 13.60 33.40
C GLU A 420 -30.80 12.35 34.21
N ILE A 421 -29.95 12.10 35.20
CA ILE A 421 -30.20 11.16 36.28
C ILE A 421 -30.20 11.89 37.62
N THR A 422 -30.76 11.27 38.64
CA THR A 422 -30.69 11.78 40.01
C THR A 422 -30.19 10.72 40.96
N PHE A 423 -29.47 11.16 41.99
CA PHE A 423 -29.11 10.32 43.13
C PHE A 423 -29.20 11.13 44.42
N THR A 424 -29.29 10.44 45.56
CA THR A 424 -29.26 11.07 46.88
C THR A 424 -28.08 10.49 47.64
N THR A 425 -27.16 11.34 48.11
CA THR A 425 -26.02 10.92 48.92
C THR A 425 -26.47 10.22 50.20
N ASN A 426 -25.59 9.37 50.75
CA ASN A 426 -25.92 8.63 51.96
C ASN A 426 -26.17 9.59 53.14
N LYS A 427 -27.01 9.16 54.08
CA LYS A 427 -27.29 9.87 55.32
C LYS A 427 -26.77 9.08 56.51
N ALA A 428 -26.47 9.77 57.60
CA ALA A 428 -26.10 9.13 58.85
C ALA A 428 -27.30 8.50 59.56
N ASN A 429 -26.99 7.53 60.43
CA ASN A 429 -27.92 6.90 61.35
C ASN A 429 -27.30 6.79 62.75
N VAL A 430 -27.11 7.95 63.37
CA VAL A 430 -26.67 8.10 64.75
C VAL A 430 -27.89 8.09 65.66
N THR A 431 -27.92 7.18 66.62
CA THR A 431 -29.01 7.00 67.61
C THR A 431 -28.42 6.91 69.01
N TYR A 432 -29.24 7.09 70.05
CA TYR A 432 -28.79 6.90 71.43
C TYR A 432 -29.85 6.24 72.32
N THR A 433 -29.38 5.60 73.37
CA THR A 433 -30.17 5.19 74.53
C THR A 433 -29.70 5.98 75.74
N LEU A 434 -30.59 6.76 76.36
CA LEU A 434 -30.33 7.36 77.67
C LEU A 434 -30.70 6.35 78.76
N HIS A 435 -29.70 5.85 79.46
CA HIS A 435 -29.87 4.92 80.58
C HIS A 435 -30.39 5.68 81.80
N ARG A 436 -31.56 5.26 82.28
CA ARG A 436 -32.26 5.90 83.41
C ARG A 436 -32.36 4.94 84.59
N SER A 437 -32.21 5.47 85.80
CA SER A 437 -32.50 4.74 87.03
C SER A 437 -33.98 4.35 87.09
N ALA A 438 -34.30 3.17 87.65
CA ALA A 438 -35.68 2.69 87.75
C ALA A 438 -36.58 3.61 88.58
N ASN A 439 -36.01 4.31 89.58
CA ASN A 439 -36.69 5.28 90.43
C ASN A 439 -35.82 6.55 90.53
N PRO A 440 -35.91 7.48 89.57
CA PRO A 440 -35.00 8.62 89.49
C PRO A 440 -35.32 9.69 90.54
N THR A 441 -34.26 10.28 91.10
CA THR A 441 -34.32 11.47 91.95
C THR A 441 -34.69 12.72 91.14
N ALA A 442 -35.08 13.80 91.82
CA ALA A 442 -35.37 15.08 91.15
C ALA A 442 -34.15 15.63 90.38
N ASP A 443 -32.94 15.37 90.88
CA ASP A 443 -31.69 15.76 90.21
C ASP A 443 -31.46 14.94 88.94
N GLU A 444 -31.67 13.61 89.00
CA GLU A 444 -31.59 12.74 87.83
C GLU A 444 -32.62 13.10 86.76
N LEU A 445 -33.86 13.45 87.14
CA LEU A 445 -34.89 13.90 86.20
C LEU A 445 -34.47 15.18 85.46
N ASP A 446 -33.99 16.19 86.20
CA ASP A 446 -33.49 17.45 85.61
C ASP A 446 -32.29 17.20 84.68
N ALA A 447 -31.38 16.29 85.06
CA ALA A 447 -30.27 15.89 84.20
C ALA A 447 -30.75 15.17 82.94
N TYR A 448 -31.67 14.22 83.05
CA TYR A 448 -32.18 13.46 81.91
C TYR A 448 -32.88 14.34 80.88
N ASP A 449 -33.69 15.30 81.32
CA ASP A 449 -34.37 16.22 80.40
C ASP A 449 -33.37 17.10 79.63
N ARG A 450 -32.32 17.60 80.31
CA ARG A 450 -31.25 18.37 79.68
C ARG A 450 -30.43 17.54 78.69
N ILE A 451 -30.05 16.32 79.08
CA ILE A 451 -29.30 15.39 78.22
C ILE A 451 -30.13 15.04 76.99
N THR A 452 -31.43 14.76 77.14
CA THR A 452 -32.30 14.46 76.00
C THR A 452 -32.32 15.62 75.01
N ILE A 453 -32.51 16.86 75.47
CA ILE A 453 -32.46 18.04 74.58
C ILE A 453 -31.09 18.17 73.89
N ALA A 454 -30.00 18.05 74.65
CA ALA A 454 -28.65 18.18 74.12
C ALA A 454 -28.32 17.12 73.06
N MET A 455 -28.69 15.86 73.32
CA MET A 455 -28.45 14.73 72.40
C MET A 455 -29.35 14.82 71.16
N ASP A 456 -30.63 15.16 71.30
CA ASP A 456 -31.55 15.29 70.18
C ASP A 456 -31.10 16.40 69.21
N GLU A 457 -30.67 17.55 69.76
CA GLU A 457 -30.08 18.64 68.96
C GLU A 457 -28.77 18.21 68.28
N ALA A 458 -27.87 17.52 68.99
CA ALA A 458 -26.61 17.05 68.41
C ALA A 458 -26.84 16.01 67.29
N LEU A 459 -27.74 15.06 67.50
CA LEU A 459 -28.10 14.05 66.51
C LEU A 459 -28.78 14.65 65.29
N TYR A 460 -29.54 15.73 65.44
CA TYR A 460 -30.08 16.46 64.28
C TYR A 460 -28.94 16.90 63.34
N TYR A 461 -27.87 17.51 63.86
CA TYR A 461 -26.73 17.93 63.03
C TYR A 461 -25.97 16.74 62.45
N TYR A 462 -25.62 15.74 63.28
CA TYR A 462 -24.89 14.57 62.80
C TYR A 462 -25.67 13.79 61.73
N ASN A 463 -26.96 13.51 61.94
CA ASN A 463 -27.78 12.79 60.97
C ASN A 463 -28.03 13.57 59.68
N LYS A 464 -28.01 14.90 59.74
CA LYS A 464 -28.22 15.76 58.58
C LYS A 464 -26.94 15.99 57.76
N TYR A 465 -25.79 16.14 58.41
CA TYR A 465 -24.55 16.63 57.78
C TYR A 465 -23.42 15.59 57.74
N THR A 466 -23.69 14.33 58.07
CA THR A 466 -22.71 13.23 58.01
C THR A 466 -23.33 11.97 57.39
N ALA A 467 -22.52 10.93 57.15
CA ALA A 467 -22.99 9.65 56.63
C ALA A 467 -22.27 8.44 57.25
N PHE A 468 -22.36 8.32 58.58
CA PHE A 468 -21.94 7.14 59.34
C PHE A 468 -23.06 6.62 60.25
N GLU A 469 -22.96 5.37 60.67
CA GLU A 469 -23.91 4.73 61.58
C GLU A 469 -23.29 4.51 62.95
N LYS A 470 -24.01 4.87 64.02
CA LYS A 470 -23.56 4.60 65.38
C LYS A 470 -24.71 4.59 66.38
N HIS A 471 -24.69 3.65 67.32
CA HIS A 471 -25.55 3.69 68.50
C HIS A 471 -24.75 4.13 69.72
N LEU A 472 -25.27 5.09 70.47
CA LEU A 472 -24.63 5.68 71.64
C LEU A 472 -25.33 5.25 72.93
N ASN A 473 -24.55 4.89 73.95
CA ASN A 473 -25.04 4.60 75.29
C ASN A 473 -24.77 5.81 76.20
N VAL A 474 -25.82 6.54 76.55
CA VAL A 474 -25.71 7.82 77.26
C VAL A 474 -26.12 7.63 78.72
N TYR A 475 -25.32 8.17 79.65
CA TYR A 475 -25.53 8.08 81.09
C TYR A 475 -25.45 9.45 81.75
N TYR A 476 -26.17 9.60 82.86
CA TYR A 476 -25.89 10.65 83.84
C TYR A 476 -24.98 10.09 84.94
N ASN A 477 -23.83 10.71 85.17
CA ASN A 477 -22.90 10.39 86.25
C ASN A 477 -22.35 11.68 86.87
N PRO A 478 -22.81 12.10 88.06
CA PRO A 478 -22.41 13.37 88.68
C PRO A 478 -20.93 13.44 89.05
N ASP A 479 -20.22 12.32 89.11
CA ASP A 479 -18.76 12.28 89.36
C ASP A 479 -17.94 12.70 88.12
N VAL A 480 -18.57 12.83 86.95
CA VAL A 480 -17.93 13.31 85.72
C VAL A 480 -17.90 14.86 85.74
N PRO A 481 -16.72 15.52 85.67
CA PRO A 481 -16.63 16.97 85.79
C PRO A 481 -17.42 17.78 84.75
N THR A 482 -17.58 17.24 83.54
CA THR A 482 -18.32 17.86 82.42
C THR A 482 -19.13 16.79 81.70
N ALA A 483 -18.58 16.22 80.65
CA ALA A 483 -19.01 15.01 79.99
C ALA A 483 -17.75 14.25 79.50
N ASP A 484 -17.88 12.96 79.23
CA ASP A 484 -16.85 12.19 78.55
C ASP A 484 -17.45 11.20 77.55
N GLY A 485 -16.87 11.17 76.35
CA GLY A 485 -17.17 10.26 75.27
C GLY A 485 -16.07 9.21 75.11
N ASN A 486 -16.47 7.97 74.84
CA ASN A 486 -15.56 6.86 74.59
C ASN A 486 -15.85 6.22 73.22
N PHE A 487 -14.79 5.75 72.56
CA PHE A 487 -14.88 5.10 71.25
C PHE A 487 -15.89 3.94 71.20
N ASN A 488 -16.08 3.23 72.31
CA ASN A 488 -17.08 2.16 72.44
C ASN A 488 -18.54 2.64 72.35
N GLY A 489 -18.79 3.94 72.14
CA GLY A 489 -20.12 4.54 72.02
C GLY A 489 -20.71 5.02 73.34
N THR A 490 -19.99 4.94 74.45
CA THR A 490 -20.46 5.46 75.74
C THR A 490 -20.25 6.97 75.82
N ILE A 491 -21.27 7.70 76.28
CA ILE A 491 -21.16 9.11 76.68
C ILE A 491 -21.70 9.25 78.10
N ARG A 492 -20.95 9.88 79.00
CA ARG A 492 -21.41 10.18 80.36
C ARG A 492 -21.44 11.68 80.57
N PHE A 493 -22.58 12.23 80.95
CA PHE A 493 -22.72 13.63 81.37
C PHE A 493 -22.70 13.71 82.89
N GLY A 494 -22.02 14.69 83.46
CA GLY A 494 -22.06 14.94 84.92
C GLY A 494 -22.48 16.35 85.27
N ASN A 495 -21.73 17.38 84.89
CA ASN A 495 -22.11 18.75 85.26
C ASN A 495 -23.28 19.27 84.41
N LYS A 496 -24.39 19.59 85.07
CA LYS A 496 -25.64 20.08 84.43
C LYS A 496 -25.47 21.35 83.60
N ASN A 497 -24.49 22.20 83.92
CA ASN A 497 -24.17 23.39 83.13
C ASN A 497 -23.55 23.06 81.76
N THR A 498 -23.08 21.83 81.58
CA THR A 498 -22.45 21.35 80.34
C THR A 498 -23.34 20.42 79.53
N MET A 499 -24.56 20.12 80.00
CA MET A 499 -25.55 19.30 79.28
C MET A 499 -26.23 20.13 78.18
N GLN A 500 -25.50 20.38 77.10
CA GLN A 500 -25.92 21.21 75.97
C GLN A 500 -25.31 20.68 74.66
N LYS A 501 -25.90 21.03 73.51
CA LYS A 501 -25.57 20.44 72.21
C LYS A 501 -24.11 20.50 71.80
N VAL A 502 -23.38 21.57 72.10
CA VAL A 502 -21.95 21.72 71.73
C VAL A 502 -21.12 20.67 72.46
N THR A 503 -21.37 20.44 73.76
CA THR A 503 -20.73 19.37 74.53
C THR A 503 -21.13 18.02 73.94
N ALA A 504 -22.43 17.79 73.71
CA ALA A 504 -22.89 16.53 73.14
C ALA A 504 -22.23 16.23 71.78
N MET A 505 -22.11 17.24 70.90
CA MET A 505 -21.46 17.08 69.60
C MET A 505 -19.97 16.76 69.72
N HIS A 506 -19.28 17.44 70.64
CA HIS A 506 -17.89 17.16 70.99
C HIS A 506 -17.70 15.72 71.47
N GLU A 507 -18.53 15.26 72.41
CA GLU A 507 -18.45 13.89 72.92
C GLU A 507 -18.76 12.84 71.85
N ILE A 508 -19.67 13.12 70.92
CA ILE A 508 -19.93 12.25 69.77
C ILE A 508 -18.67 12.11 68.90
N ALA A 509 -17.88 13.17 68.71
CA ALA A 509 -16.62 13.10 67.98
C ALA A 509 -15.63 12.13 68.65
N HIS A 510 -15.56 12.14 69.99
CA HIS A 510 -14.79 11.16 70.74
C HIS A 510 -15.26 9.73 70.52
N THR A 511 -16.57 9.52 70.37
CA THR A 511 -17.11 8.19 70.11
C THR A 511 -16.75 7.65 68.72
N VAL A 512 -16.48 8.51 67.73
CA VAL A 512 -15.98 8.06 66.41
C VAL A 512 -14.47 7.92 66.36
N GLY A 513 -13.75 8.25 67.45
CA GLY A 513 -12.34 7.90 67.64
C GLY A 513 -11.39 9.07 67.80
N VAL A 514 -11.90 10.30 67.71
CA VAL A 514 -11.16 11.52 68.04
C VAL A 514 -10.67 11.41 69.48
N GLY A 515 -9.37 11.56 69.73
CA GLY A 515 -8.84 11.60 71.09
C GLY A 515 -8.93 10.33 71.92
N THR A 516 -9.57 9.26 71.42
CA THR A 516 -9.88 8.04 72.20
C THR A 516 -9.20 6.79 71.65
N THR A 517 -8.69 6.84 70.41
CA THR A 517 -8.03 5.69 69.75
C THR A 517 -6.51 5.83 69.71
N ASN A 518 -5.81 4.68 69.60
CA ASN A 518 -4.36 4.70 69.33
C ASN A 518 -4.05 5.27 67.94
N HIS A 519 -4.94 5.03 66.97
CA HIS A 519 -4.81 5.57 65.62
C HIS A 519 -4.81 7.11 65.62
N TRP A 520 -5.70 7.74 66.40
CA TRP A 520 -5.67 9.20 66.62
C TRP A 520 -4.30 9.69 67.08
N ARG A 521 -3.77 9.12 68.18
CA ARG A 521 -2.56 9.63 68.84
C ARG A 521 -1.26 9.28 68.14
N SER A 522 -1.23 8.16 67.43
CA SER A 522 0.00 7.60 66.87
C SER A 522 0.14 7.84 65.37
N ASN A 523 -0.97 8.03 64.66
CA ASN A 523 -0.98 8.13 63.19
C ASN A 523 -1.57 9.46 62.72
N LEU A 524 -2.68 9.91 63.30
CA LEU A 524 -3.38 11.09 62.81
C LEU A 524 -2.86 12.38 63.42
N ILE A 525 -2.43 12.42 64.68
CA ILE A 525 -1.78 13.60 65.29
C ILE A 525 -0.27 13.38 65.37
N VAL A 526 0.49 14.06 64.52
CA VAL A 526 1.97 14.00 64.49
C VAL A 526 2.52 15.40 64.67
N GLY A 527 3.31 15.63 65.72
CA GLY A 527 3.87 16.96 66.02
C GLY A 527 2.80 18.04 66.27
N GLY A 528 1.62 17.66 66.77
CA GLY A 528 0.50 18.57 67.00
C GLY A 528 -0.34 18.89 65.75
N VAL A 529 -0.07 18.26 64.62
CA VAL A 529 -0.76 18.49 63.34
C VAL A 529 -1.49 17.22 62.90
N TYR A 530 -2.74 17.38 62.46
CA TYR A 530 -3.55 16.30 61.91
C TYR A 530 -3.07 15.91 60.50
N GLN A 531 -2.89 14.61 60.25
CA GLN A 531 -2.28 14.07 59.03
C GLN A 531 -3.29 13.50 58.02
N GLY A 532 -4.56 13.35 58.40
CA GLY A 532 -5.58 12.80 57.51
C GLY A 532 -5.90 13.75 56.34
N ALA A 533 -5.95 13.18 55.13
CA ALA A 533 -6.06 13.94 53.89
C ALA A 533 -7.48 14.47 53.66
N ASN A 534 -8.51 13.69 53.99
CA ASN A 534 -9.90 14.07 53.74
C ASN A 534 -10.32 15.24 54.64
N ALA A 535 -10.07 15.15 55.96
CA ALA A 535 -10.44 16.24 56.87
C ALA A 535 -9.63 17.51 56.62
N THR A 536 -8.34 17.38 56.28
CA THR A 536 -7.51 18.54 55.92
C THR A 536 -8.02 19.22 54.65
N SER A 537 -8.37 18.46 53.62
CA SER A 537 -8.94 19.02 52.38
C SER A 537 -10.32 19.62 52.62
N MET A 538 -11.15 19.01 53.46
CA MET A 538 -12.44 19.58 53.89
C MET A 538 -12.24 20.92 54.60
N LEU A 539 -11.27 21.05 55.51
CA LEU A 539 -10.98 22.32 56.16
C LEU A 539 -10.63 23.40 55.14
N ARG A 540 -9.72 23.08 54.20
CA ARG A 540 -9.28 24.03 53.17
C ARG A 540 -10.42 24.47 52.28
N TYR A 541 -11.33 23.55 51.94
CA TYR A 541 -12.56 23.85 51.22
C TYR A 541 -13.46 24.81 52.01
N LEU A 542 -13.73 24.50 53.29
CA LEU A 542 -14.58 25.33 54.15
C LEU A 542 -14.02 26.74 54.37
N THR A 543 -12.70 26.90 54.46
CA THR A 543 -12.06 28.20 54.73
C THR A 543 -11.61 28.94 53.47
N GLY A 544 -11.65 28.31 52.29
CA GLY A 544 -11.05 28.85 51.07
C GLY A 544 -9.54 29.08 51.16
N ASN A 545 -8.85 28.39 52.07
CA ASN A 545 -7.42 28.59 52.35
C ASN A 545 -6.66 27.29 52.08
N ALA A 546 -5.96 27.23 50.95
CA ALA A 546 -5.21 26.05 50.51
C ALA A 546 -4.10 25.59 51.48
N THR A 547 -3.66 26.46 52.40
CA THR A 547 -2.62 26.16 53.38
C THR A 547 -3.16 25.85 54.77
N ALA A 548 -4.48 25.91 54.98
CA ALA A 548 -5.10 25.60 56.26
C ALA A 548 -4.74 24.17 56.72
N ARG A 549 -4.57 24.03 58.04
CA ARG A 549 -4.22 22.77 58.70
C ARG A 549 -5.09 22.59 59.93
N ILE A 550 -5.49 21.34 60.17
CA ILE A 550 -6.09 20.95 61.44
C ILE A 550 -4.94 20.66 62.41
N ASN A 551 -4.98 21.29 63.58
CA ASN A 551 -4.07 21.01 64.68
C ASN A 551 -4.82 20.15 65.71
N GLY A 552 -4.08 19.46 66.56
CA GLY A 552 -4.68 18.69 67.63
C GLY A 552 -3.69 18.26 68.69
N ASP A 553 -4.25 17.73 69.77
CA ASP A 553 -3.50 17.17 70.89
C ASP A 553 -3.93 15.71 71.15
N ALA A 554 -3.62 15.17 72.33
CA ALA A 554 -3.94 13.80 72.71
C ALA A 554 -5.44 13.48 72.72
N ALA A 555 -6.30 14.50 72.82
CA ALA A 555 -7.75 14.38 72.94
C ALA A 555 -8.50 15.23 71.90
N HIS A 556 -8.02 16.43 71.57
CA HIS A 556 -8.79 17.48 70.90
C HIS A 556 -8.22 17.85 69.54
N PHE A 557 -9.01 18.57 68.75
CA PHE A 557 -8.56 19.21 67.50
C PHE A 557 -9.11 20.62 67.35
N TRP A 558 -8.47 21.41 66.49
CA TRP A 558 -8.93 22.74 66.09
C TRP A 558 -8.43 23.09 64.69
N PRO A 559 -9.16 23.92 63.92
CA PRO A 559 -10.44 24.57 64.24
C PRO A 559 -11.63 23.59 64.19
N TYR A 560 -12.80 24.05 64.66
CA TYR A 560 -14.08 23.32 64.66
C TYR A 560 -14.12 22.05 65.54
N GLY A 561 -13.27 21.95 66.56
CA GLY A 561 -13.29 20.85 67.54
C GLY A 561 -14.46 20.92 68.52
N LEU A 562 -15.02 22.12 68.73
CA LEU A 562 -16.05 22.39 69.74
C LEU A 562 -15.56 22.01 71.16
N ASN A 563 -14.27 22.20 71.44
CA ASN A 563 -13.62 21.81 72.71
C ASN A 563 -14.14 22.64 73.89
N PHE A 564 -14.61 23.85 73.61
CA PHE A 564 -15.22 24.73 74.60
C PHE A 564 -16.48 25.38 74.04
N TYR A 565 -17.43 25.71 74.92
CA TYR A 565 -18.69 26.35 74.51
C TYR A 565 -18.47 27.68 73.77
N HIS A 566 -17.43 28.43 74.10
CA HIS A 566 -17.12 29.71 73.45
C HIS A 566 -16.54 29.57 72.03
N GLU A 567 -16.20 28.36 71.58
CA GLU A 567 -15.83 28.09 70.18
C GLU A 567 -17.06 28.10 69.25
N TYR A 568 -18.26 27.93 69.81
CA TYR A 568 -19.52 28.06 69.07
C TYR A 568 -19.96 29.52 68.99
N SER A 569 -19.94 30.07 67.77
CA SER A 569 -20.40 31.45 67.50
C SER A 569 -21.61 31.48 66.56
N SER A 570 -21.79 30.45 65.75
CA SER A 570 -22.87 30.35 64.78
C SER A 570 -23.26 28.91 64.49
N GLU A 571 -24.46 28.69 63.94
CA GLU A 571 -24.88 27.37 63.45
C GLU A 571 -23.89 26.76 62.44
N GLN A 572 -23.19 27.60 61.67
CA GLN A 572 -22.19 27.14 60.71
C GLN A 572 -21.03 26.39 61.38
N ASP A 573 -20.68 26.73 62.62
CA ASP A 573 -19.61 26.04 63.36
C ASP A 573 -20.00 24.58 63.68
N LEU A 574 -21.28 24.34 63.98
CA LEU A 574 -21.82 23.00 64.23
C LEU A 574 -21.82 22.16 62.95
N ILE A 575 -22.20 22.78 61.82
CA ILE A 575 -22.17 22.14 60.50
C ILE A 575 -20.74 21.79 60.11
N ASN A 576 -19.81 22.73 60.29
CA ASN A 576 -18.39 22.54 59.98
C ASN A 576 -17.78 21.46 60.87
N HIS A 577 -18.12 21.42 62.15
CA HIS A 577 -17.73 20.33 63.05
C HIS A 577 -18.17 18.97 62.49
N CYS A 578 -19.45 18.80 62.13
CA CYS A 578 -19.94 17.56 61.53
C CYS A 578 -19.18 17.17 60.25
N LYS A 579 -18.95 18.13 59.33
CA LYS A 579 -18.21 17.89 58.08
C LYS A 579 -16.77 17.45 58.33
N ILE A 580 -16.09 18.08 59.28
CA ILE A 580 -14.72 17.74 59.66
C ILE A 580 -14.69 16.36 60.31
N VAL A 581 -15.52 16.11 61.33
CA VAL A 581 -15.58 14.81 62.03
C VAL A 581 -15.91 13.68 61.07
N TYR A 582 -16.88 13.86 60.16
CA TYR A 582 -17.17 12.85 59.14
C TYR A 582 -15.98 12.63 58.19
N SER A 583 -15.32 13.69 57.75
CA SER A 583 -14.11 13.56 56.92
C SER A 583 -12.99 12.82 57.66
N MET A 584 -12.86 12.99 58.98
CA MET A 584 -11.93 12.20 59.79
C MET A 584 -12.30 10.71 59.84
N THR A 585 -13.59 10.36 59.75
CA THR A 585 -13.98 8.94 59.61
C THR A 585 -13.50 8.32 58.29
N LEU A 586 -13.43 9.13 57.23
CA LEU A 586 -12.88 8.71 55.93
C LEU A 586 -11.35 8.61 55.95
N ASP A 587 -10.69 9.26 56.91
CA ASP A 587 -9.25 9.13 57.18
C ASP A 587 -8.91 7.92 58.06
N GLY A 588 -9.90 7.07 58.40
CA GLY A 588 -9.69 5.84 59.16
C GLY A 588 -10.21 5.86 60.61
N LEU A 589 -10.90 6.92 61.04
CA LEU A 589 -11.66 6.91 62.29
C LEU A 589 -13.03 6.20 62.12
N GLY A 590 -13.61 5.68 63.18
CA GLY A 590 -15.00 5.19 63.20
C GLY A 590 -15.27 3.74 62.75
N ASN A 591 -14.31 3.02 62.15
CA ASN A 591 -14.48 1.64 61.65
C ASN A 591 -13.59 0.61 62.39
N TRP A 592 -13.75 0.47 63.71
CA TRP A 592 -12.99 -0.53 64.49
C TRP A 592 -13.84 -1.19 65.58
#